data_AF-A0A3C0Y6X4-F1
#
_entry.id   AF-A0A3C0Y6X4-F1
#
_cell.length_a   1.000
_cell.length_b   1.000
_cell.length_c   1.000
_cell.angle_alpha   90.00
_cell.angle_beta   90.00
_cell.angle_gamma   90.00
#
_symmetry.space_group_name_H-M   'P 1'
#
loop_
_entity.id
_entity.type
_entity.pdbx_description
1 polymer ?
#
loop_
_entity_poly.entity_id
_entity_poly.type
_entity_poly.pdbx_seq_one_letter_code
_entity_poly.pdbx_strand_id
1 'polypeptide(L)' 'AEPYGAWVRLHYVYPYPSVDEVLPFMATGKVLPYLDVPLQHSHPDVLKRMKRPASGEKNLER' A
#
# COMPACT_ATOMS: atom_id res chain seq x y z
N ALA A 1 6.48 10.35 -17.95
CA ALA A 1 7.31 9.21 -17.50
C ALA A 1 7.74 8.38 -18.69
N GLU A 2 6.79 7.84 -19.46
CA GLU A 2 7.04 6.98 -20.62
C GLU A 2 7.95 7.59 -21.71
N PRO A 3 7.82 8.86 -22.12
CA PRO A 3 8.72 9.45 -23.13
C PRO A 3 10.19 9.57 -22.69
N TYR A 4 10.45 9.44 -21.38
CA TYR A 4 11.77 9.59 -20.77
C TYR A 4 12.29 8.29 -20.15
N GLY A 5 11.58 7.16 -20.31
CA GLY A 5 11.92 5.90 -19.65
C GLY A 5 11.94 5.97 -18.11
N ALA A 6 11.26 6.96 -17.53
CA ALA A 6 11.30 7.23 -16.09
C ALA A 6 10.32 6.35 -15.31
N TRP A 7 10.68 6.01 -14.08
CA TRP A 7 9.81 5.27 -13.16
C TRP A 7 8.82 6.17 -12.42
N VAL A 8 7.63 5.64 -12.18
CA VAL A 8 6.63 6.24 -11.30
C VAL A 8 6.56 5.42 -10.01
N ARG A 9 6.90 6.03 -8.89
CA ARG A 9 6.88 5.41 -7.55
C ARG A 9 5.81 6.08 -6.69
N LEU A 10 4.99 5.26 -6.04
CA LEU A 10 4.00 5.73 -5.07
C LEU A 10 4.60 5.73 -3.67
N HIS A 11 4.30 6.77 -2.90
CA HIS A 11 4.68 6.93 -1.50
C HIS A 11 3.44 7.13 -0.64
N TYR A 12 3.50 6.67 0.61
CA TYR A 12 2.40 6.77 1.58
C TYR A 12 1.08 6.15 1.08
N VAL A 13 1.16 4.97 0.48
CA VAL A 13 -0.02 4.23 0.03
C VAL A 13 -0.72 3.66 1.24
N TYR A 14 -1.90 4.19 1.57
CA TYR A 14 -2.73 3.62 2.61
C TYR A 14 -3.54 2.45 2.04
N PRO A 15 -3.68 1.32 2.77
CA PRO A 15 -4.29 0.12 2.24
C PRO A 15 -5.82 0.26 2.25
N TYR A 16 -6.32 0.96 1.24
CA TYR A 16 -7.74 1.04 0.92
C TYR A 16 -8.04 0.16 -0.29
N PRO A 17 -9.31 -0.23 -0.51
CA PRO A 17 -9.71 -1.02 -1.69
C PRO A 17 -9.25 -0.42 -3.03
N SER A 18 -9.04 0.90 -3.10
CA SER A 18 -8.52 1.59 -4.28
C SER A 18 -7.09 1.19 -4.67
N VAL A 19 -6.31 0.56 -3.78
CA VAL A 19 -4.97 0.03 -4.12
C VAL A 19 -5.06 -1.13 -5.10
N ASP A 20 -6.17 -1.89 -5.07
CA ASP A 20 -6.39 -3.02 -5.97
C ASP A 20 -6.41 -2.56 -7.45
N GLU A 21 -6.87 -1.32 -7.70
CA GLU A 21 -6.87 -0.71 -9.03
C GLU A 21 -5.47 -0.36 -9.55
N VAL A 22 -4.48 -0.25 -8.67
CA VAL A 22 -3.10 0.10 -9.02
C VAL A 22 -2.28 -1.13 -9.44
N LEU A 23 -2.63 -2.31 -8.93
CA LEU A 23 -1.89 -3.56 -9.17
C LEU A 23 -1.71 -3.89 -10.67
N PRO A 24 -2.71 -3.75 -11.55
CA PRO A 24 -2.52 -3.98 -12.99
C PRO A 24 -1.49 -3.04 -13.63
N PHE A 25 -1.35 -1.81 -13.13
CA PHE A 25 -0.37 -0.85 -13.64
C PHE A 25 1.06 -1.19 -13.19
N MET A 26 1.21 -1.82 -12.02
CA MET A 26 2.48 -2.37 -11.59
C MET A 26 2.90 -3.58 -12.43
N ALA A 27 1.95 -4.48 -12.73
CA ALA A 27 2.20 -5.64 -13.58
C ALA A 27 2.60 -5.28 -15.01
N THR A 28 2.09 -4.17 -15.54
CA THR A 28 2.45 -3.66 -16.89
C THR A 28 3.73 -2.82 -16.92
N GLY A 29 4.39 -2.62 -15.77
CA GLY A 29 5.63 -1.83 -15.68
C GLY A 29 5.45 -0.31 -15.79
N LYS A 30 4.20 0.18 -15.83
CA LYS A 30 3.89 1.62 -15.85
C LYS A 30 4.10 2.28 -14.48
N VAL A 31 3.92 1.50 -13.42
CA VAL A 31 4.19 1.87 -12.04
C VAL A 31 5.22 0.91 -11.48
N LEU A 32 6.15 1.41 -10.68
CA LEU A 32 7.13 0.57 -10.00
C LEU A 32 6.39 -0.38 -9.04
N PRO A 33 6.68 -1.70 -9.04
CA PRO A 33 6.08 -2.66 -8.11
C PRO A 33 6.66 -2.49 -6.70
N TYR A 34 6.37 -1.35 -6.09
CA TYR A 34 6.82 -0.91 -4.78
C TYR A 34 5.64 -0.26 -4.05
N LEU A 35 5.24 -0.85 -2.92
CA LEU A 35 4.16 -0.36 -2.08
C LEU A 35 4.73 0.08 -0.73
N ASP A 36 4.67 1.39 -0.50
CA ASP A 36 5.03 2.03 0.76
C ASP A 36 3.80 2.12 1.65
N VAL A 37 3.59 1.09 2.49
CA VAL A 37 2.41 0.96 3.36
C VAL A 37 2.83 1.07 4.82
N PRO A 38 2.48 2.16 5.53
CA PRO A 38 2.84 2.33 6.93
C PRO A 38 1.94 1.48 7.85
N LEU A 39 2.41 0.27 8.19
CA LEU A 39 1.70 -0.64 9.10
C LEU A 39 1.77 -0.22 10.58
N GLN A 40 2.69 0.68 10.94
CA GLN A 40 2.92 1.19 12.31
C GLN A 40 3.43 0.14 13.31
N HIS A 41 2.70 -0.94 13.55
CA HIS A 41 3.09 -2.03 14.46
C HIS A 41 2.39 -3.34 14.09
N SER A 42 3.01 -4.48 14.40
CA SER A 42 2.43 -5.83 14.28
C SER A 42 1.45 -6.23 15.39
N HIS A 43 1.48 -5.62 16.59
CA HIS A 43 0.69 -6.11 17.73
C HIS A 43 -0.70 -5.47 17.79
N PRO A 44 -1.80 -6.24 17.82
CA PRO A 44 -3.16 -5.71 17.74
C PRO A 44 -3.50 -4.75 18.90
N ASP A 45 -3.13 -5.09 20.13
CA ASP A 45 -3.35 -4.20 21.27
C ASP A 45 -2.59 -2.87 21.18
N VAL A 46 -1.40 -2.86 20.58
CA VAL A 46 -0.65 -1.61 20.37
C VAL A 46 -1.36 -0.77 19.30
N LEU A 47 -1.78 -1.39 18.19
CA LEU A 47 -2.56 -0.71 17.14
C LEU A 47 -3.88 -0.12 17.67
N LYS A 48 -4.58 -0.84 18.55
CA LYS A 48 -5.79 -0.36 19.22
C LYS A 48 -5.50 0.87 20.10
N ARG A 49 -4.37 0.87 20.82
CA ARG A 49 -3.91 2.04 21.60
C ARG A 49 -3.50 3.23 20.72
N MET A 50 -2.98 2.98 19.52
CA MET A 50 -2.69 4.00 18.52
C MET A 50 -3.97 4.60 17.88
N LYS A 51 -5.17 4.20 18.35
CA LYS A 51 -6.48 4.58 17.80
C LYS A 51 -6.63 4.23 16.32
N ARG A 52 -5.92 3.21 15.86
CA ARG A 52 -6.13 2.71 14.51
C ARG A 52 -7.51 2.02 14.51
N PRO A 53 -8.43 2.36 13.59
CA PRO A 53 -9.58 1.49 13.34
C PRO A 53 -9.02 0.10 13.02
N ALA A 54 -9.69 -0.98 13.43
CA ALA A 54 -9.22 -2.38 13.34
C ALA A 54 -8.98 -2.89 11.89
N SER A 55 -8.19 -2.17 11.10
CA SER A 55 -7.85 -2.38 9.71
C SER A 55 -6.52 -3.11 9.55
N GLY A 56 -5.83 -3.42 10.65
CA GLY A 56 -4.57 -4.17 10.63
C GLY A 56 -4.78 -5.62 10.23
N GLU A 57 -5.85 -6.25 10.73
CA GLU A 57 -6.17 -7.67 10.47
C GLU A 57 -6.62 -7.91 9.02
N LYS A 58 -7.41 -7.00 8.42
CA LYS A 58 -7.89 -7.14 7.04
C LYS A 58 -6.80 -7.09 5.95
N ASN A 59 -5.58 -6.62 6.27
CA ASN A 59 -4.48 -6.60 5.31
C ASN A 59 -3.73 -7.92 5.20
N LEU A 60 -3.81 -8.79 6.22
CA LEU A 60 -3.12 -10.09 6.24
C LEU A 60 -4.00 -11.22 5.67
N GLU A 61 -5.30 -10.99 5.55
CA GLU A 61 -6.28 -11.92 4.97
C GLU A 61 -6.40 -11.80 3.43
N ARG A 62 -5.58 -10.95 2.79
CA ARG A 62 -5.55 -10.72 1.34
C ARG A 62 -4.20 -11.11 0.76
#